data_AF-A0A2G8RMW6-F1
#
_entry.id   AF-A0A2G8RMW6-F1
#
_cell.length_a   1.000
_cell.length_b   1.000
_cell.length_c   1.000
_cell.angle_alpha   90.00
_cell.angle_beta   90.00
_cell.angle_gamma   90.00
#
_symmetry.space_group_name_H-M   'P 1'
#
loop_
_entity.id
_entity.type
_entity.pdbx_description
1 polymer ?
#
loop_
_entity_poly.entity_id
_entity_poly.type
_entity_poly.pdbx_seq_one_letter_code
_entity_poly.pdbx_strand_id
1 'polypeptide(L)'
;MWPYLRLREAEVARRRRLYEASFVSRFLHTLGLPNPIATRIWASPDNSKQLSVAVRFALTRAWFELSVGSPRDSRTNPDSWLHGTVVDVQEIVPAEVWSVTVEYAASGARPYRRETLYVLETTCEVIGRPAAGVADSPGNLGGTTGYPRPLRVDWSAYITHRMATSETDGGLLAHLKWACQEDYVRGISTLWLKRIATEGQAGAAKRTVAERYVLASVIGNSISGRWMTTNEMAQEFAGLPARVNGQRGKKNATLNLFLPEHHHIESVHFTATGGRDLHPALAVVQTPHREYYVLRDNGMQVGCEEDGVAEVWQEVLRCDARGGSL
;
A
#
# COMPACT_ATOMS: atom_id res chain seq x y z
N MET A 1 -21.04 35.94 3.14
CA MET A 1 -20.36 34.64 2.98
C MET A 1 -18.99 34.87 2.34
N TRP A 2 -17.89 34.44 2.98
CA TRP A 2 -16.53 34.77 2.53
C TRP A 2 -16.16 34.02 1.23
N PRO A 3 -15.58 34.69 0.20
CA PRO A 3 -15.19 34.04 -1.06
C PRO A 3 -14.29 32.81 -0.88
N TYR A 4 -13.36 32.87 0.08
CA TYR A 4 -12.46 31.77 0.41
C TYR A 4 -13.22 30.52 0.88
N LEU A 5 -14.21 30.68 1.77
CA LEU A 5 -15.01 29.58 2.29
C LEU A 5 -15.78 28.88 1.16
N ARG A 6 -16.43 29.65 0.27
CA ARG A 6 -17.14 29.11 -0.90
C ARG A 6 -16.24 28.29 -1.82
N LEU A 7 -15.02 28.78 -2.07
CA LEU A 7 -14.06 28.07 -2.89
C LEU A 7 -13.68 26.71 -2.26
N ARG A 8 -13.46 26.68 -0.94
CA ARG A 8 -13.14 25.45 -0.21
C ARG A 8 -14.30 24.46 -0.16
N GLU A 9 -15.52 24.94 0.07
CA GLU A 9 -16.73 24.10 0.00
C GLU A 9 -16.92 23.48 -1.39
N ALA A 10 -16.73 24.27 -2.46
CA ALA A 10 -16.80 23.78 -3.83
C ALA A 10 -15.70 22.75 -4.14
N GLU A 11 -14.48 22.96 -3.65
CA GLU A 11 -13.37 22.02 -3.79
C GLU A 11 -13.65 20.69 -3.07
N VAL A 12 -14.13 20.74 -1.83
CA VAL A 12 -14.54 19.56 -1.04
C VAL A 12 -15.64 18.79 -1.78
N ALA A 13 -16.69 19.50 -2.23
CA ALA A 13 -17.79 18.89 -2.97
C ALA A 13 -17.32 18.26 -4.30
N ARG A 14 -16.35 18.86 -4.99
CA ARG A 14 -15.74 18.27 -6.19
C ARG A 14 -14.96 16.99 -5.85
N ARG A 15 -14.10 17.04 -4.83
CA ARG A 15 -13.29 15.87 -4.39
C ARG A 15 -14.17 14.70 -3.97
N ARG A 16 -15.23 14.96 -3.19
CA ARG A 16 -16.21 13.93 -2.77
C ARG A 16 -16.92 13.31 -3.96
N ARG A 17 -17.45 14.12 -4.89
CA ARG A 17 -18.11 13.62 -6.10
C ARG A 17 -17.21 12.70 -6.93
N LEU A 18 -15.92 13.06 -7.09
CA LEU A 18 -14.96 12.21 -7.80
C LEU A 18 -14.74 10.87 -7.07
N TYR A 19 -14.63 10.89 -5.74
CA TYR A 19 -14.52 9.67 -4.95
C TYR A 19 -15.78 8.81 -5.01
N GLU A 20 -16.97 9.39 -4.84
CA GLU A 20 -18.26 8.71 -4.92
C GLU A 20 -18.51 8.08 -6.30
N ALA A 21 -18.01 8.70 -7.37
CA ALA A 21 -18.05 8.14 -8.72
C ALA A 21 -17.02 7.00 -8.94
N SER A 22 -16.01 6.88 -8.08
CA SER A 22 -14.97 5.85 -8.21
C SER A 22 -15.47 4.47 -7.76
N PHE A 23 -14.80 3.42 -8.23
CA PHE A 23 -15.08 2.06 -7.77
C PHE A 23 -14.80 1.88 -6.27
N VAL A 24 -13.85 2.64 -5.71
CA VAL A 24 -13.44 2.54 -4.30
C VAL A 24 -14.61 2.88 -3.37
N SER A 25 -15.36 3.95 -3.66
CA SER A 25 -16.52 4.32 -2.85
C SER A 25 -17.63 3.28 -2.93
N ARG A 26 -18.00 2.86 -4.16
CA ARG A 26 -19.01 1.81 -4.36
C ARG A 26 -18.65 0.52 -3.62
N PHE A 27 -17.38 0.12 -3.71
CA PHE A 27 -16.88 -1.08 -3.09
C PHE A 27 -16.85 -0.99 -1.56
N LEU A 28 -16.35 0.11 -0.99
CA LEU A 28 -16.37 0.30 0.46
C LEU A 28 -17.81 0.36 1.00
N HIS A 29 -18.75 0.91 0.22
CA HIS A 29 -20.17 0.88 0.56
C HIS A 29 -20.74 -0.55 0.60
N THR A 30 -20.36 -1.45 -0.32
CA THR A 30 -20.80 -2.86 -0.27
C THR A 30 -20.19 -3.61 0.92
N LEU A 31 -19.05 -3.14 1.44
CA LEU A 31 -18.45 -3.62 2.69
C LEU A 31 -19.05 -2.98 3.96
N GLY A 32 -20.09 -2.14 3.85
CA GLY A 32 -20.73 -1.49 5.00
C GLY A 32 -20.01 -0.22 5.49
N LEU A 33 -19.13 0.37 4.66
CA LEU A 33 -18.30 1.53 5.00
C LEU A 33 -18.62 2.72 4.11
N PRO A 34 -19.78 3.38 4.27
CA PRO A 34 -20.15 4.50 3.42
C PRO A 34 -19.23 5.72 3.60
N ASN A 35 -18.59 5.87 4.77
CA ASN A 35 -17.77 7.03 5.11
C ASN A 35 -16.41 6.63 5.72
N PRO A 36 -15.49 6.05 4.94
CA PRO A 36 -14.20 5.56 5.45
C PRO A 36 -13.20 6.68 5.74
N ILE A 37 -13.52 7.93 5.39
CA ILE A 37 -12.65 9.11 5.50
C ILE A 37 -13.45 10.26 6.13
N ALA A 38 -12.96 10.77 7.25
CA ALA A 38 -13.61 11.86 8.00
C ALA A 38 -13.70 13.15 7.20
N THR A 39 -14.78 13.92 7.44
CA THR A 39 -15.09 15.17 6.71
C THR A 39 -13.93 16.15 6.64
N ARG A 40 -13.14 16.29 7.71
CA ARG A 40 -12.01 17.22 7.77
C ARG A 40 -10.90 16.92 6.75
N ILE A 41 -10.65 15.65 6.42
CA ILE A 41 -9.60 15.26 5.47
C ILE A 41 -9.94 15.74 4.05
N TRP A 42 -11.22 15.74 3.69
CA TRP A 42 -11.68 16.23 2.39
C TRP A 42 -11.36 17.71 2.17
N ALA A 43 -11.42 18.49 3.25
CA ALA A 43 -11.12 19.91 3.30
C ALA A 43 -9.65 20.22 3.58
N SER A 44 -8.80 19.20 3.74
CA SER A 44 -7.46 19.38 4.29
C SER A 44 -6.59 20.28 3.39
N PRO A 45 -6.04 21.38 3.94
CA PRO A 45 -5.16 22.28 3.22
C PRO A 45 -3.66 21.99 3.44
N ASP A 46 -3.31 21.16 4.43
CA ASP A 46 -1.94 21.08 4.96
C ASP A 46 -0.97 20.41 3.99
N ASN A 47 -1.41 19.36 3.29
CA ASN A 47 -0.62 18.71 2.25
C ASN A 47 -1.52 18.15 1.15
N SER A 48 -1.17 18.42 -0.11
CA SER A 48 -1.95 18.04 -1.29
C SER A 48 -2.14 16.53 -1.46
N LYS A 49 -1.26 15.71 -0.87
CA LYS A 49 -1.31 14.25 -0.93
C LYS A 49 -2.16 13.60 0.16
N GLN A 50 -2.53 14.29 1.24
CA GLN A 50 -3.26 13.70 2.38
C GLN A 50 -4.52 12.94 1.96
N LEU A 51 -5.35 13.54 1.12
CA LEU A 51 -6.57 12.89 0.65
C LEU A 51 -6.25 11.67 -0.21
N SER A 52 -5.24 11.75 -1.08
CA SER A 52 -4.82 10.64 -1.93
C SER A 52 -4.29 9.46 -1.11
N VAL A 53 -3.54 9.72 -0.04
CA VAL A 53 -3.03 8.71 0.89
C VAL A 53 -4.20 8.11 1.68
N ALA A 54 -5.16 8.92 2.14
CA ALA A 54 -6.36 8.42 2.82
C ALA A 54 -7.18 7.46 1.94
N VAL A 55 -7.43 7.84 0.68
CA VAL A 55 -8.16 7.02 -0.29
C VAL A 55 -7.38 5.75 -0.64
N ARG A 56 -6.07 5.86 -0.92
CA ARG A 56 -5.22 4.70 -1.21
C ARG A 56 -5.12 3.75 -0.02
N PHE A 57 -5.03 4.26 1.20
CA PHE A 57 -5.06 3.45 2.41
C PHE A 57 -6.40 2.71 2.56
N ALA A 58 -7.53 3.37 2.30
CA ALA A 58 -8.83 2.72 2.30
C ALA A 58 -8.93 1.60 1.24
N LEU A 59 -8.40 1.83 0.03
CA LEU A 59 -8.30 0.82 -1.02
C LEU A 59 -7.42 -0.36 -0.59
N THR A 60 -6.24 -0.09 -0.02
CA THR A 60 -5.31 -1.11 0.45
C THR A 60 -5.91 -1.97 1.57
N ARG A 61 -6.64 -1.37 2.53
CA ARG A 61 -7.39 -2.13 3.54
C ARG A 61 -8.39 -3.10 2.90
N ALA A 62 -9.16 -2.60 1.94
CA ALA A 62 -10.18 -3.38 1.27
C ALA A 62 -9.56 -4.47 0.38
N TRP A 63 -8.39 -4.23 -0.20
CA TRP A 63 -7.63 -5.23 -0.94
C TRP A 63 -7.21 -6.39 -0.04
N PHE A 64 -6.60 -6.12 1.12
CA PHE A 64 -6.20 -7.19 2.05
C PHE A 64 -7.39 -8.04 2.48
N GLU A 65 -8.52 -7.41 2.69
CA GLU A 65 -9.75 -8.06 3.14
C GLU A 65 -10.37 -8.98 2.10
N LEU A 66 -10.33 -8.62 0.82
CA LEU A 66 -10.76 -9.51 -0.26
C LEU A 66 -9.74 -10.59 -0.58
N SER A 67 -8.45 -10.21 -0.67
CA SER A 67 -7.42 -11.04 -1.29
C SER A 67 -6.78 -12.03 -0.31
N VAL A 68 -6.64 -11.66 0.97
CA VAL A 68 -6.09 -12.56 2.01
C VAL A 68 -7.21 -13.29 2.75
N GLY A 69 -8.41 -12.70 2.73
CA GLY A 69 -9.57 -13.18 3.47
C GLY A 69 -9.46 -12.80 4.94
N SER A 70 -10.54 -12.23 5.47
CA SER A 70 -10.68 -12.11 6.91
C SER A 70 -11.26 -13.37 7.55
N PRO A 71 -11.08 -13.54 8.87
CA PRO A 71 -11.94 -14.43 9.65
C PRO A 71 -13.40 -14.16 9.30
N ARG A 72 -14.23 -15.20 9.19
CA ARG A 72 -15.65 -15.15 8.76
C ARG A 72 -16.50 -14.06 9.43
N ASP A 73 -16.05 -13.51 10.55
CA ASP A 73 -16.73 -12.48 11.32
C ASP A 73 -16.37 -11.04 10.92
N SER A 74 -15.42 -10.74 10.02
CA SER A 74 -14.96 -9.35 9.80
C SER A 74 -16.00 -8.39 9.24
N ARG A 75 -16.94 -8.89 8.42
CA ARG A 75 -18.03 -8.08 7.85
C ARG A 75 -19.06 -7.68 8.89
N THR A 76 -19.25 -8.51 9.91
CA THR A 76 -20.22 -8.26 11.01
C THR A 76 -19.55 -7.75 12.27
N ASN A 77 -18.22 -7.87 12.37
CA ASN A 77 -17.46 -7.43 13.52
C ASN A 77 -17.20 -5.91 13.42
N PRO A 78 -17.81 -5.08 14.28
CA PRO A 78 -17.57 -3.63 14.29
C PRO A 78 -16.12 -3.28 14.65
N ASP A 79 -15.37 -4.22 15.25
CA ASP A 79 -13.94 -4.06 15.55
C ASP A 79 -13.04 -4.53 14.40
N SER A 80 -13.63 -4.95 13.27
CA SER A 80 -12.85 -5.23 12.07
C SER A 80 -12.12 -3.96 11.62
N TRP A 81 -10.89 -4.14 11.18
CA TRP A 81 -10.03 -3.10 10.65
C TRP A 81 -10.70 -2.31 9.50
N LEU A 82 -11.66 -2.95 8.80
CA LEU A 82 -12.53 -2.34 7.80
C LEU A 82 -13.38 -1.19 8.38
N HIS A 83 -13.97 -1.35 9.56
CA HIS A 83 -14.92 -0.41 10.17
C HIS A 83 -14.29 0.88 10.72
N GLY A 84 -12.98 1.01 10.64
CA GLY A 84 -12.28 2.22 11.04
C GLY A 84 -12.45 3.38 10.05
N THR A 85 -12.74 4.56 10.58
CA THR A 85 -12.73 5.82 9.83
C THR A 85 -11.34 6.43 9.88
N VAL A 86 -10.77 6.78 8.72
CA VAL A 86 -9.53 7.56 8.65
C VAL A 86 -9.82 8.97 9.11
N VAL A 87 -9.18 9.40 10.18
CA VAL A 87 -9.43 10.71 10.80
C VAL A 87 -8.23 11.63 10.70
N ASP A 88 -7.02 11.12 10.57
CA ASP A 88 -5.82 11.95 10.37
C ASP A 88 -4.82 11.27 9.44
N VAL A 89 -4.09 12.08 8.67
CA VAL A 89 -3.06 11.63 7.74
C VAL A 89 -1.93 12.65 7.72
N GLN A 90 -0.72 12.26 8.11
CA GLN A 90 0.43 13.17 8.17
C GLN A 90 1.66 12.57 7.51
N GLU A 91 2.44 13.41 6.84
CA GLU A 91 3.72 13.01 6.24
C GLU A 91 4.77 12.92 7.35
N ILE A 92 5.44 11.77 7.47
CA ILE A 92 6.47 11.51 8.48
C ILE A 92 7.85 11.57 7.86
N VAL A 93 8.03 10.88 6.72
CA VAL A 93 9.21 10.98 5.88
C VAL A 93 8.75 11.46 4.50
N PRO A 94 9.25 12.63 4.02
CA PRO A 94 8.80 13.20 2.76
C PRO A 94 8.82 12.21 1.61
N ALA A 95 7.71 12.14 0.87
CA ALA A 95 7.52 11.27 -0.29
C ALA A 95 7.57 9.75 -0.03
N GLU A 96 7.65 9.28 1.23
CA GLU A 96 7.98 7.88 1.55
C GLU A 96 7.11 7.24 2.63
N VAL A 97 6.99 7.87 3.80
CA VAL A 97 6.31 7.28 4.98
C VAL A 97 5.30 8.27 5.53
N TRP A 98 4.09 7.78 5.75
CA TRP A 98 2.97 8.54 6.26
C TRP A 98 2.44 7.91 7.54
N SER A 99 1.93 8.73 8.44
CA SER A 99 1.08 8.29 9.55
C SER A 99 -0.38 8.38 9.14
N VAL A 100 -1.16 7.37 9.51
CA VAL A 100 -2.60 7.33 9.32
C VAL A 100 -3.24 6.99 10.64
N THR A 101 -4.11 7.88 11.15
CA THR A 101 -4.89 7.62 12.35
C THR A 101 -6.28 7.17 11.97
N VAL A 102 -6.67 6.03 12.53
CA VAL A 102 -7.95 5.37 12.32
C VAL A 102 -8.74 5.36 13.63
N GLU A 103 -10.02 5.62 13.51
CA GLU A 103 -10.97 5.78 14.60
C GLU A 103 -12.12 4.79 14.42
N TYR A 104 -12.37 3.98 15.44
CA TYR A 104 -13.40 2.96 15.43
C TYR A 104 -14.57 3.41 16.31
N ALA A 105 -15.78 3.26 15.80
CA ALA A 105 -16.98 3.59 16.54
C ALA A 105 -17.08 2.76 17.83
N ALA A 106 -17.56 3.37 18.91
CA ALA A 106 -17.88 2.62 20.12
C ALA A 106 -19.02 1.64 19.83
N SER A 107 -18.81 0.37 20.15
CA SER A 107 -19.83 -0.67 20.04
C SER A 107 -20.17 -1.21 21.43
N GLY A 108 -21.40 -0.95 21.87
CA GLY A 108 -21.94 -1.44 23.15
C GLY A 108 -21.08 -1.08 24.35
N ALA A 109 -20.46 -2.09 24.97
CA ALA A 109 -19.68 -1.98 26.21
C ALA A 109 -18.20 -1.59 26.01
N ARG A 110 -17.73 -1.40 24.76
CA ARG A 110 -16.32 -1.09 24.49
C ARG A 110 -16.09 0.41 24.32
N PRO A 111 -15.01 0.95 24.91
CA PRO A 111 -14.65 2.33 24.70
C PRO A 111 -14.27 2.55 23.24
N TYR A 112 -14.45 3.79 22.85
CA TYR A 112 -13.91 4.35 21.62
C TYR A 112 -12.43 3.99 21.44
N ARG A 113 -12.06 3.44 20.27
CA ARG A 113 -10.68 3.02 19.97
C ARG A 113 -10.11 3.87 18.85
N ARG A 114 -8.91 4.40 19.08
CA ARG A 114 -8.11 5.10 18.07
C ARG A 114 -6.75 4.41 17.95
N GLU A 115 -6.26 4.23 16.73
CA GLU A 115 -4.91 3.76 16.49
C GLU A 115 -4.22 4.57 15.40
N THR A 116 -2.90 4.72 15.52
CA THR A 116 -2.06 5.35 14.50
C THR A 116 -1.17 4.29 13.89
N LEU A 117 -1.04 4.33 12.56
CA LEU A 117 -0.30 3.37 11.76
C LEU A 117 0.71 4.13 10.90
N TYR A 118 1.89 3.56 10.71
CA TYR A 118 2.81 4.03 9.67
C TYR A 118 2.62 3.20 8.42
N VAL A 119 2.53 3.88 7.29
CA VAL A 119 2.28 3.30 5.97
C VAL A 119 3.26 3.84 4.94
N LEU A 120 3.53 3.04 3.91
CA LEU A 120 4.27 3.53 2.74
C LEU A 120 3.41 4.49 1.93
N GLU A 121 3.96 5.60 1.44
CA GLU A 121 3.23 6.49 0.54
C GLU A 121 2.74 5.75 -0.71
N THR A 122 3.63 4.95 -1.28
CA THR A 122 3.48 4.34 -2.60
C THR A 122 2.35 3.33 -2.65
N THR A 123 2.24 2.46 -1.65
CA THR A 123 1.27 1.34 -1.61
C THR A 123 0.23 1.51 -0.51
N CYS A 124 0.45 2.41 0.45
CA CYS A 124 -0.28 2.49 1.72
C CYS A 124 -0.34 1.18 2.52
N GLU A 125 0.59 0.25 2.24
CA GLU A 125 0.79 -0.92 3.09
C GLU A 125 1.37 -0.51 4.45
N VAL A 126 0.94 -1.17 5.51
CA VAL A 126 1.31 -0.85 6.89
C VAL A 126 2.68 -1.44 7.22
N ILE A 127 3.63 -0.58 7.59
CA ILE A 127 4.97 -1.01 8.06
C ILE A 127 5.01 -1.26 9.57
N GLY A 128 4.10 -0.66 10.33
CA GLY A 128 3.98 -0.88 11.77
C GLY A 128 3.22 0.21 12.51
N ARG A 129 3.28 0.15 13.84
CA ARG A 129 2.72 1.18 14.74
C ARG A 129 3.86 2.01 15.35
N PRO A 130 3.69 3.33 15.52
CA PRO A 130 4.61 4.11 16.34
C PRO A 130 4.69 3.49 17.74
N ALA A 131 5.87 3.54 18.36
CA ALA A 131 6.01 3.15 19.75
C ALA A 131 5.10 4.08 20.56
N ALA A 132 3.98 3.55 21.06
CA ALA A 132 3.11 4.30 21.95
C ALA A 132 3.97 4.74 23.14
N GLY A 133 4.03 6.05 23.39
CA GLY A 133 4.41 6.53 24.71
C GLY A 133 3.53 5.81 25.71
N VAL A 134 4.15 5.16 26.70
CA VAL A 134 3.50 4.39 27.75
C VAL A 134 2.47 5.26 28.48
N ALA A 135 1.24 5.31 28.00
CA ALA A 135 0.11 5.89 28.71
C ALA A 135 -1.21 5.41 28.08
N ASP A 136 -2.06 4.84 28.93
CA ASP A 136 -3.49 4.67 28.78
C ASP A 136 -4.00 3.51 27.90
N SER A 137 -3.75 2.29 28.37
CA SER A 137 -4.81 1.27 28.47
C SER A 137 -4.44 0.20 29.51
N PRO A 138 -5.09 0.18 30.69
CA PRO A 138 -4.92 -0.89 31.65
C PRO A 138 -5.76 -2.11 31.22
N GLY A 139 -5.11 -3.26 31.09
CA GLY A 139 -5.75 -4.57 31.11
C GLY A 139 -6.11 -5.16 29.75
N ASN A 140 -5.38 -6.22 29.35
CA ASN A 140 -6.03 -7.48 28.98
C ASN A 140 -4.99 -8.62 28.97
N LEU A 141 -5.00 -9.36 30.08
CA LEU A 141 -4.50 -10.73 30.17
C LEU A 141 -5.53 -11.65 29.52
N GLY A 142 -5.09 -12.55 28.65
CA GLY A 142 -5.85 -13.73 28.23
C GLY A 142 -6.62 -13.60 26.91
N GLY A 143 -5.92 -13.83 25.80
CA GLY A 143 -6.55 -14.01 24.49
C GLY A 143 -5.51 -13.99 23.37
N THR A 144 -5.11 -15.16 22.88
CA THR A 144 -4.22 -15.33 21.72
C THR A 144 -4.85 -14.77 20.46
N THR A 145 -4.56 -13.50 20.12
CA THR A 145 -4.38 -12.91 18.78
C THR A 145 -4.48 -11.38 18.89
N GLY A 146 -3.39 -10.65 18.63
CA GLY A 146 -3.48 -9.20 18.40
C GLY A 146 -2.66 -8.29 19.30
N TYR A 147 -1.46 -8.71 19.74
CA TYR A 147 -0.49 -7.71 20.23
C TYR A 147 -0.24 -6.66 19.13
N PRO A 148 -0.25 -5.36 19.45
CA PRO A 148 0.10 -4.34 18.48
C PRO A 148 1.52 -4.59 18.02
N ARG A 149 1.71 -5.03 16.76
CA ARG A 149 3.06 -5.24 16.21
C ARG A 149 3.76 -3.88 16.16
N PRO A 150 4.82 -3.67 16.97
CA PRO A 150 5.57 -2.44 16.93
C PRO A 150 6.30 -2.34 15.59
N LEU A 151 6.68 -1.13 15.22
CA LEU A 151 7.56 -0.90 14.09
C LEU A 151 8.87 -1.69 14.25
N ARG A 152 9.34 -2.31 13.16
CA ARG A 152 10.63 -3.01 13.13
C ARG A 152 11.76 -2.03 13.47
N VAL A 153 12.79 -2.51 14.15
CA VAL A 153 13.86 -1.63 14.69
C VAL A 153 14.60 -0.85 13.59
N ASP A 154 14.85 -1.48 12.45
CA ASP A 154 15.46 -0.85 11.27
C ASP A 154 14.54 0.20 10.62
N TRP A 155 13.22 -0.03 10.57
CA TRP A 155 12.25 0.97 10.14
C TRP A 155 12.22 2.16 11.09
N SER A 156 12.21 1.93 12.40
CA SER A 156 12.31 2.99 13.41
C SER A 156 13.59 3.80 13.22
N ALA A 157 14.74 3.13 13.07
CA ALA A 157 16.04 3.77 12.85
C ALA A 157 16.06 4.57 11.53
N TYR A 158 15.49 4.01 10.47
CA TYR A 158 15.36 4.67 9.16
C TYR A 158 14.55 5.96 9.27
N ILE A 159 13.36 5.91 9.88
CA ILE A 159 12.49 7.08 10.06
C ILE A 159 13.20 8.12 10.92
N THR A 160 13.76 7.73 12.07
CA THR A 160 14.49 8.67 12.95
C THR A 160 15.66 9.33 12.21
N HIS A 161 16.43 8.57 11.43
CA HIS A 161 17.52 9.12 10.63
C HIS A 161 17.00 10.13 9.60
N ARG A 162 15.99 9.76 8.80
CA ARG A 162 15.43 10.64 7.75
C ARG A 162 14.67 11.85 8.28
N MET A 163 14.19 11.80 9.52
CA MET A 163 13.62 12.97 10.19
C MET A 163 14.72 13.92 10.72
N ALA A 164 15.90 13.39 11.05
CA ALA A 164 17.02 14.18 11.53
C ALA A 164 17.88 14.76 10.40
N THR A 165 17.96 14.08 9.25
CA THR A 165 18.72 14.53 8.08
C THR A 165 17.79 15.10 7.02
N SER A 166 18.06 16.33 6.58
CA SER A 166 17.40 16.92 5.40
C SER A 166 17.94 16.35 4.08
N GLU A 167 18.86 15.39 4.13
CA GLU A 167 19.47 14.78 2.96
C GLU A 167 18.48 13.84 2.26
N THR A 168 18.35 14.03 0.95
CA THR A 168 17.50 13.20 0.07
C THR A 168 18.23 11.96 -0.44
N ASP A 169 19.28 11.50 0.25
CA ASP A 169 20.21 10.53 -0.34
C ASP A 169 19.51 9.18 -0.60
N GLY A 170 19.43 8.80 -1.87
CA GLY A 170 18.90 7.52 -2.38
C GLY A 170 17.39 7.27 -2.28
N GLY A 171 16.70 7.84 -1.28
CA GLY A 171 15.30 7.57 -0.97
C GLY A 171 15.03 6.11 -0.54
N LEU A 172 13.77 5.77 -0.26
CA LEU A 172 13.38 4.42 0.19
C LEU A 172 13.86 3.30 -0.76
N LEU A 173 13.76 3.52 -2.07
CA LEU A 173 14.15 2.53 -3.08
C LEU A 173 15.67 2.26 -3.12
N ALA A 174 16.52 3.08 -2.49
CA ALA A 174 17.95 2.75 -2.36
C ALA A 174 18.20 1.59 -1.40
N HIS A 175 17.24 1.27 -0.54
CA HIS A 175 17.29 0.12 0.37
C HIS A 175 16.81 -1.18 -0.28
N LEU A 176 16.33 -1.12 -1.53
CA LEU A 176 15.90 -2.28 -2.30
C LEU A 176 17.10 -3.13 -2.73
N LYS A 177 16.97 -4.45 -2.58
CA LYS A 177 17.88 -5.47 -3.08
C LYS A 177 17.15 -6.30 -4.13
N TRP A 178 17.80 -6.47 -5.27
CA TRP A 178 17.31 -7.22 -6.43
C TRP A 178 18.51 -7.85 -7.16
N ALA A 179 18.23 -8.83 -8.02
CA ALA A 179 19.23 -9.53 -8.85
C ALA A 179 19.43 -8.83 -10.21
N CYS A 180 20.44 -9.25 -10.99
CA CYS A 180 20.65 -8.78 -12.37
C CYS A 180 20.72 -7.24 -12.50
N GLN A 181 21.58 -6.59 -11.72
CA GLN A 181 21.67 -5.12 -11.65
C GLN A 181 22.16 -4.47 -12.96
N GLU A 182 22.76 -5.26 -13.83
CA GLU A 182 23.16 -4.90 -15.19
C GLU A 182 21.95 -4.61 -16.10
N ASP A 183 20.88 -5.38 -15.97
CA ASP A 183 19.69 -5.30 -16.84
C ASP A 183 18.54 -4.55 -16.18
N TYR A 184 18.48 -4.54 -14.85
CA TYR A 184 17.40 -3.95 -14.07
C TYR A 184 17.89 -2.87 -13.11
N VAL A 185 17.19 -1.74 -13.11
CA VAL A 185 17.35 -0.68 -12.11
C VAL A 185 16.19 -0.78 -11.14
N ARG A 186 16.46 -1.12 -9.87
CA ARG A 186 15.46 -1.31 -8.81
C ARG A 186 14.39 -2.34 -9.21
N GLY A 187 14.81 -3.40 -9.91
CA GLY A 187 13.90 -4.43 -10.44
C GLY A 187 13.12 -4.05 -11.70
N ILE A 188 13.43 -2.92 -12.35
CA ILE A 188 12.75 -2.46 -13.57
C ILE A 188 13.72 -2.48 -14.74
N SER A 189 13.31 -3.11 -15.86
CA SER A 189 14.10 -3.25 -17.09
C SER A 189 14.66 -1.91 -17.57
N THR A 190 15.97 -1.82 -17.68
CA THR A 190 16.69 -0.61 -18.14
C THR A 190 16.29 -0.25 -19.57
N LEU A 191 16.08 -1.24 -20.43
CA LEU A 191 15.63 -1.06 -21.81
C LEU A 191 14.23 -0.44 -21.84
N TRP A 192 13.31 -0.95 -21.01
CA TRP A 192 11.96 -0.42 -20.96
C TRP A 192 11.90 0.99 -20.37
N LEU A 193 12.68 1.27 -19.31
CA LEU A 193 12.81 2.62 -18.76
C LEU A 193 13.28 3.64 -19.82
N LYS A 194 14.26 3.26 -20.65
CA LYS A 194 14.72 4.10 -21.78
C LYS A 194 13.60 4.35 -22.79
N ARG A 195 12.78 3.33 -23.09
CA ARG A 195 11.67 3.43 -24.04
C ARG A 195 10.57 4.37 -23.54
N ILE A 196 10.13 4.23 -22.30
CA ILE A 196 9.03 5.05 -21.77
C ILE A 196 9.45 6.50 -21.48
N ALA A 197 10.76 6.79 -21.39
CA ALA A 197 11.25 8.15 -21.16
C ALA A 197 10.82 9.14 -22.25
N THR A 198 10.56 8.66 -23.47
CA THR A 198 10.10 9.49 -24.61
C THR A 198 8.57 9.59 -24.70
N GLU A 199 7.82 8.87 -23.87
CA GLU A 199 6.34 8.84 -23.91
C GLU A 199 5.68 9.97 -23.08
N GLY A 200 6.46 10.89 -22.52
CA GLY A 200 5.95 12.03 -21.74
C GLY A 200 5.13 11.60 -20.51
N GLN A 201 3.92 12.14 -20.37
CA GLN A 201 3.05 11.86 -19.21
C GLN A 201 2.62 10.39 -19.11
N ALA A 202 2.42 9.72 -20.25
CA ALA A 202 2.08 8.30 -20.27
C ALA A 202 3.24 7.45 -19.71
N GLY A 203 4.47 7.77 -20.12
CA GLY A 203 5.68 7.13 -19.60
C GLY A 203 5.90 7.36 -18.12
N ALA A 204 5.66 8.59 -17.64
CA ALA A 204 5.70 8.91 -16.21
C ALA A 204 4.67 8.10 -15.41
N ALA A 205 3.44 7.99 -15.90
CA ALA A 205 2.39 7.19 -15.26
C ALA A 205 2.74 5.70 -15.22
N LYS A 206 3.28 5.13 -16.31
CA LYS A 206 3.77 3.74 -16.36
C LYS A 206 4.87 3.50 -15.34
N ARG A 207 5.83 4.43 -15.25
CA ARG A 207 6.91 4.36 -14.25
C ARG A 207 6.37 4.38 -12.82
N THR A 208 5.40 5.25 -12.52
CA THR A 208 4.78 5.27 -11.19
C THR A 208 4.11 3.93 -10.84
N VAL A 209 3.41 3.31 -11.80
CA VAL A 209 2.80 1.99 -11.58
C VAL A 209 3.87 0.91 -11.39
N ALA A 210 4.96 0.96 -12.16
CA ALA A 210 6.07 0.03 -12.01
C ALA A 210 6.72 0.12 -10.61
N GLU A 211 7.01 1.33 -10.12
CA GLU A 211 7.58 1.55 -8.78
C GLU A 211 6.60 1.12 -7.67
N ARG A 212 5.28 1.29 -7.89
CA ARG A 212 4.25 0.76 -6.99
C ARG A 212 4.24 -0.76 -6.93
N TYR A 213 4.27 -1.42 -8.09
CA TYR A 213 4.30 -2.87 -8.15
C TYR A 213 5.57 -3.44 -7.50
N VAL A 214 6.74 -2.82 -7.71
CA VAL A 214 8.00 -3.21 -7.05
C VAL A 214 7.82 -3.20 -5.53
N LEU A 215 7.29 -2.13 -4.95
CA LEU A 215 7.10 -2.05 -3.50
C LEU A 215 5.97 -2.95 -2.98
N ALA A 216 4.94 -3.24 -3.79
CA ALA A 216 3.90 -4.20 -3.45
C ALA A 216 4.35 -5.66 -3.56
N SER A 217 5.47 -5.91 -4.26
CA SER A 217 5.99 -7.26 -4.55
C SER A 217 7.27 -7.60 -3.81
N VAL A 218 7.75 -6.72 -2.91
CA VAL A 218 8.81 -7.11 -1.98
C VAL A 218 8.28 -8.19 -1.04
N ILE A 219 9.15 -9.06 -0.55
CA ILE A 219 8.75 -10.08 0.42
C ILE A 219 8.12 -9.41 1.64
N GLY A 220 6.99 -9.92 2.15
CA GLY A 220 6.24 -9.28 3.24
C GLY A 220 7.10 -8.91 4.45
N ASN A 221 8.09 -9.75 4.79
CA ASN A 221 9.08 -9.48 5.82
C ASN A 221 9.90 -8.21 5.60
N SER A 222 10.04 -7.72 4.37
CA SER A 222 10.64 -6.42 4.02
C SER A 222 9.83 -5.24 4.54
N ILE A 223 8.49 -5.35 4.52
CA ILE A 223 7.56 -4.29 4.93
C ILE A 223 7.25 -4.40 6.41
N SER A 224 6.81 -5.57 6.87
CA SER A 224 6.42 -5.80 8.26
C SER A 224 6.79 -7.21 8.73
N GLY A 225 6.83 -7.43 10.05
CA GLY A 225 7.20 -8.73 10.64
C GLY A 225 8.65 -8.78 11.13
N ARG A 226 9.26 -9.97 11.10
CA ARG A 226 10.65 -10.14 11.59
C ARG A 226 11.65 -9.64 10.55
N TRP A 227 12.71 -9.00 11.02
CA TRP A 227 13.84 -8.64 10.16
C TRP A 227 14.54 -9.89 9.64
N MET A 228 14.92 -9.86 8.36
CA MET A 228 15.64 -10.92 7.67
C MET A 228 16.69 -10.31 6.73
N THR A 229 17.82 -10.99 6.59
CA THR A 229 18.82 -10.72 5.56
C THR A 229 18.25 -11.04 4.17
N THR A 230 18.90 -10.51 3.13
CA THR A 230 18.56 -10.82 1.73
C THR A 230 18.61 -12.32 1.44
N ASN A 231 19.58 -13.04 2.01
CA ASN A 231 19.72 -14.48 1.84
C ASN A 231 18.61 -15.27 2.56
N GLU A 232 18.22 -14.85 3.77
CA GLU A 232 17.11 -15.48 4.49
C GLU A 232 15.78 -15.26 3.76
N MET A 233 15.56 -14.05 3.25
CA MET A 233 14.40 -13.71 2.43
C MET A 233 14.34 -14.52 1.13
N ALA A 234 15.47 -14.64 0.42
CA ALA A 234 15.56 -15.46 -0.79
C ALA A 234 15.31 -16.94 -0.51
N GLN A 235 15.82 -17.47 0.61
CA GLN A 235 15.59 -18.86 1.02
C GLN A 235 14.11 -19.12 1.39
N GLU A 236 13.50 -18.23 2.16
CA GLU A 236 12.10 -18.32 2.53
C GLU A 236 11.20 -18.27 1.29
N PHE A 237 11.50 -17.38 0.34
CA PHE A 237 10.81 -17.30 -0.93
C PHE A 237 10.92 -18.58 -1.75
N ALA A 238 12.10 -19.20 -1.76
CA ALA A 238 12.34 -20.47 -2.43
C ALA A 238 11.72 -21.69 -1.71
N GLY A 239 11.01 -21.48 -0.59
CA GLY A 239 10.43 -22.56 0.22
C GLY A 239 11.48 -23.44 0.91
N LEU A 240 12.72 -22.95 1.03
CA LEU A 240 13.80 -23.69 1.66
C LEU A 240 13.72 -23.59 3.20
N PRO A 241 14.09 -24.64 3.93
CA PRO A 241 14.06 -24.62 5.39
C PRO A 241 15.00 -23.53 5.93
N ALA A 242 14.52 -22.79 6.93
CA ALA A 242 15.30 -21.74 7.58
C ALA A 242 16.59 -22.35 8.14
N ARG A 243 17.75 -21.91 7.64
CA ARG A 243 19.03 -22.27 8.25
C ARG A 243 19.11 -21.55 9.60
N VAL A 244 18.96 -22.30 10.69
CA VAL A 244 19.16 -21.82 12.07
C VAL A 244 20.66 -21.60 12.32
N ASN A 245 21.25 -20.65 11.60
CA ASN A 245 22.57 -20.17 11.96
C ASN A 245 22.35 -19.10 13.03
N GLY A 246 22.70 -19.44 14.28
CA GLY A 246 22.54 -18.55 15.43
C GLY A 246 23.08 -17.16 15.13
N GLN A 247 22.24 -16.14 15.31
CA GLN A 247 22.57 -14.75 15.07
C GLN A 247 23.76 -14.32 15.95
N ARG A 248 24.98 -14.44 15.43
CA ARG A 248 26.17 -13.81 16.01
C ARG A 248 26.21 -12.36 15.56
N GLY A 249 25.82 -11.47 16.48
CA GLY A 249 26.14 -10.05 16.46
C GLY A 249 25.00 -9.15 16.00
N LYS A 250 24.53 -8.30 16.91
CA LYS A 250 23.77 -7.08 16.62
C LYS A 250 24.61 -6.16 15.74
N LYS A 251 24.61 -6.38 14.42
CA LYS A 251 24.94 -5.29 13.49
C LYS A 251 23.73 -4.38 13.43
N ASN A 252 23.93 -3.07 13.46
CA ASN A 252 22.90 -2.06 13.23
C ASN A 252 22.14 -2.45 11.95
N ALA A 253 20.95 -3.01 12.12
CA ALA A 253 20.17 -3.53 11.01
C ALA A 253 19.75 -2.32 10.17
N THR A 254 20.38 -2.17 9.00
CA THR A 254 19.93 -1.23 7.99
C THR A 254 18.60 -1.73 7.43
N LEU A 255 17.76 -0.79 6.98
CA LEU A 255 16.52 -1.13 6.30
C LEU A 255 16.84 -2.04 5.10
N ASN A 256 16.20 -3.20 5.08
CA ASN A 256 16.42 -4.23 4.07
C ASN A 256 15.11 -4.57 3.38
N LEU A 257 15.01 -4.19 2.10
CA LEU A 257 13.88 -4.53 1.23
C LEU A 257 14.38 -5.48 0.16
N PHE A 258 13.65 -6.56 -0.12
CA PHE A 258 14.05 -7.53 -1.13
C PHE A 258 12.94 -7.81 -2.13
N LEU A 259 13.27 -7.64 -3.41
CA LEU A 259 12.42 -7.99 -4.55
C LEU A 259 12.94 -9.31 -5.16
N PRO A 260 12.12 -10.37 -5.14
CA PRO A 260 12.44 -11.61 -5.86
C PRO A 260 12.51 -11.41 -7.39
N GLU A 261 13.36 -12.19 -8.07
CA GLU A 261 13.61 -12.10 -9.52
C GLU A 261 12.35 -12.26 -10.38
N HIS A 262 11.45 -13.17 -10.00
CA HIS A 262 10.18 -13.38 -10.72
C HIS A 262 9.20 -12.19 -10.68
N HIS A 263 9.48 -11.17 -9.85
CA HIS A 263 8.77 -9.89 -9.80
C HIS A 263 9.54 -8.75 -10.47
N HIS A 264 10.67 -9.02 -11.13
CA HIS A 264 11.29 -8.02 -12.00
C HIS A 264 10.33 -7.61 -13.12
N ILE A 265 10.36 -6.34 -13.50
CA ILE A 265 9.43 -5.75 -14.46
C ILE A 265 10.12 -5.63 -15.81
N GLU A 266 9.52 -6.23 -16.83
CA GLU A 266 9.87 -6.02 -18.24
C GLU A 266 9.11 -4.86 -18.85
N SER A 267 7.82 -4.74 -18.54
CA SER A 267 7.00 -3.63 -19.05
C SER A 267 5.70 -3.46 -18.27
N VAL A 268 5.12 -2.27 -18.40
CA VAL A 268 3.78 -1.93 -17.87
C VAL A 268 2.88 -1.43 -18.99
N HIS A 269 1.66 -1.93 -19.03
CA HIS A 269 0.67 -1.68 -20.06
C HIS A 269 -0.65 -1.17 -19.47
N PHE A 270 -1.26 -0.20 -20.15
CA PHE A 270 -2.60 0.33 -19.86
C PHE A 270 -3.66 -0.15 -20.85
N THR A 271 -3.25 -0.98 -21.80
CA THR A 271 -4.07 -1.61 -22.83
C THR A 271 -3.91 -3.11 -22.74
N ALA A 272 -4.99 -3.83 -23.00
CA ALA A 272 -5.01 -5.28 -23.13
C ALA A 272 -4.47 -5.71 -24.50
N THR A 273 -4.23 -7.01 -24.65
CA THR A 273 -3.88 -7.65 -25.92
C THR A 273 -4.93 -7.32 -26.98
N GLY A 274 -4.47 -6.81 -28.14
CA GLY A 274 -5.35 -6.32 -29.21
C GLY A 274 -5.68 -4.83 -29.14
N GLY A 275 -5.04 -4.06 -28.24
CA GLY A 275 -5.06 -2.60 -28.26
C GLY A 275 -6.29 -1.97 -27.61
N ARG A 276 -7.13 -2.75 -26.93
CA ARG A 276 -8.27 -2.22 -26.15
C ARG A 276 -7.76 -1.63 -24.83
N ASP A 277 -8.34 -0.54 -24.38
CA ASP A 277 -8.00 0.05 -23.09
C ASP A 277 -8.42 -0.87 -21.94
N LEU A 278 -7.53 -1.01 -20.95
CA LEU A 278 -7.90 -1.61 -19.67
C LEU A 278 -8.78 -0.65 -18.88
N HIS A 279 -9.57 -1.20 -17.96
CA HIS A 279 -10.26 -0.43 -16.94
C HIS A 279 -9.27 0.58 -16.30
N PRO A 280 -9.64 1.86 -16.09
CA PRO A 280 -8.70 2.90 -15.68
C PRO A 280 -7.94 2.62 -14.37
N ALA A 281 -8.49 1.78 -13.50
CA ALA A 281 -7.84 1.35 -12.25
C ALA A 281 -6.82 0.22 -12.43
N LEU A 282 -6.75 -0.44 -13.61
CA LEU A 282 -5.94 -1.62 -13.87
C LEU A 282 -4.76 -1.33 -14.79
N ALA A 283 -3.63 -1.93 -14.49
CA ALA A 283 -2.51 -2.08 -15.42
C ALA A 283 -2.11 -3.55 -15.51
N VAL A 284 -1.45 -3.91 -16.62
CA VAL A 284 -0.77 -5.19 -16.75
C VAL A 284 0.72 -4.95 -16.55
N VAL A 285 1.32 -5.73 -15.66
CA VAL A 285 2.78 -5.78 -15.45
C VAL A 285 3.30 -7.07 -16.06
N GLN A 286 4.16 -6.96 -17.05
CA GLN A 286 4.90 -8.08 -17.61
C GLN A 286 6.14 -8.32 -16.74
N THR A 287 6.32 -9.54 -16.25
CA THR A 287 7.59 -10.01 -15.70
C THR A 287 8.24 -11.03 -16.65
N PRO A 288 9.47 -11.51 -16.39
CA PRO A 288 10.10 -12.53 -17.23
C PRO A 288 9.32 -13.84 -17.35
N HIS A 289 8.42 -14.12 -16.41
CA HIS A 289 7.72 -15.41 -16.34
C HIS A 289 6.23 -15.33 -16.58
N ARG A 290 5.57 -14.22 -16.23
CA ARG A 290 4.12 -14.08 -16.35
C ARG A 290 3.64 -12.64 -16.36
N GLU A 291 2.42 -12.46 -16.84
CA GLU A 291 1.67 -11.21 -16.71
C GLU A 291 0.90 -11.15 -15.37
N TYR A 292 0.81 -9.94 -14.81
CA TYR A 292 -0.01 -9.68 -13.62
C TYR A 292 -0.94 -8.50 -13.85
N TYR A 293 -2.19 -8.65 -13.42
CA TYR A 293 -3.14 -7.55 -13.34
C TYR A 293 -2.98 -6.87 -11.99
N VAL A 294 -2.74 -5.55 -11.99
CA VAL A 294 -2.47 -4.78 -10.77
C VAL A 294 -3.32 -3.52 -10.70
N LEU A 295 -3.64 -3.10 -9.48
CA LEU A 295 -4.27 -1.79 -9.25
C LEU A 295 -3.25 -0.68 -9.45
N ARG A 296 -3.53 0.26 -10.36
CA ARG A 296 -2.61 1.38 -10.66
C ARG A 296 -2.26 2.21 -9.44
N ASP A 297 -3.19 2.36 -8.50
CA ASP A 297 -3.06 3.28 -7.37
C ASP A 297 -2.14 2.79 -6.25
N ASN A 298 -1.98 1.48 -6.06
CA ASN A 298 -1.15 0.91 -5.00
C ASN A 298 -0.24 -0.25 -5.45
N GLY A 299 -0.31 -0.67 -6.71
CA GLY A 299 0.53 -1.73 -7.28
C GLY A 299 0.15 -3.15 -6.87
N MET A 300 -0.94 -3.33 -6.12
CA MET A 300 -1.34 -4.63 -5.60
C MET A 300 -1.94 -5.51 -6.69
N GLN A 301 -1.56 -6.80 -6.70
CA GLN A 301 -2.03 -7.79 -7.66
C GLN A 301 -3.51 -8.13 -7.43
N VAL A 302 -4.28 -8.20 -8.51
CA VAL A 302 -5.70 -8.59 -8.52
C VAL A 302 -5.99 -9.71 -9.53
N GLY A 303 -4.96 -10.22 -10.19
CA GLY A 303 -5.05 -11.25 -11.21
C GLY A 303 -3.69 -11.62 -11.79
N CYS A 304 -3.65 -12.63 -12.65
CA CYS A 304 -2.45 -13.07 -13.37
C CYS A 304 -2.81 -13.53 -14.79
N GLU A 305 -1.80 -13.94 -15.55
CA GLU A 305 -1.94 -14.41 -16.93
C GLU A 305 -2.92 -15.58 -17.06
N GLU A 306 -2.87 -16.54 -16.12
CA GLU A 306 -3.62 -17.79 -16.19
C GLU A 306 -5.12 -17.59 -15.90
N ASP A 307 -5.42 -16.81 -14.85
CA ASP A 307 -6.78 -16.62 -14.35
C ASP A 307 -7.43 -15.31 -14.83
N GLY A 308 -6.66 -14.42 -15.45
CA GLY A 308 -7.08 -13.05 -15.73
C GLY A 308 -7.26 -12.24 -14.44
N VAL A 309 -8.09 -11.19 -14.49
CA VAL A 309 -8.56 -10.47 -13.30
C VAL A 309 -9.43 -11.42 -12.48
N ALA A 310 -9.17 -11.60 -11.18
CA ALA A 310 -9.95 -12.49 -10.33
C ALA A 310 -11.44 -12.07 -10.29
N GLU A 311 -12.35 -13.04 -10.22
CA GLU A 311 -13.81 -12.82 -10.31
C GLU A 311 -14.32 -11.75 -9.33
N VAL A 312 -13.81 -11.77 -8.09
CA VAL A 312 -14.18 -10.77 -7.07
C VAL A 312 -13.80 -9.35 -7.49
N TRP A 313 -12.66 -9.19 -8.17
CA TRP A 313 -12.19 -7.90 -8.67
C TRP A 313 -12.89 -7.50 -9.98
N GLN A 314 -13.29 -8.46 -10.81
CA GLN A 314 -14.16 -8.21 -11.96
C GLN A 314 -15.49 -7.60 -11.52
N GLU A 315 -16.10 -8.12 -10.45
CA GLU A 315 -17.35 -7.58 -9.89
C GLU A 315 -17.15 -6.16 -9.34
N VAL A 316 -16.08 -5.94 -8.58
CA VAL A 316 -15.75 -4.65 -7.97
C VAL A 316 -15.46 -3.57 -9.02
N LEU A 317 -14.67 -3.92 -10.03
CA LEU A 317 -14.23 -2.99 -11.08
C LEU A 317 -15.23 -2.87 -12.22
N ARG A 318 -16.19 -3.81 -12.33
CA ARG A 318 -17.08 -3.96 -13.49
C ARG A 318 -16.27 -4.10 -14.78
N CYS A 319 -15.32 -5.03 -14.77
CA CYS A 319 -14.50 -5.37 -15.93
C CYS A 319 -14.61 -6.87 -16.23
N ASP A 320 -14.24 -7.27 -17.44
CA ASP A 320 -14.10 -8.68 -17.81
C ASP A 320 -12.78 -9.29 -17.27
N ALA A 321 -12.59 -10.59 -17.50
CA ALA A 321 -11.39 -11.32 -17.09
C ALA A 321 -10.09 -10.78 -17.72
N ARG A 322 -10.17 -10.04 -18.83
CA ARG A 322 -9.02 -9.39 -19.48
C ARG A 322 -8.83 -7.95 -19.00
N GLY A 323 -9.61 -7.52 -18.00
CA GLY A 323 -9.57 -6.17 -17.45
C GLY A 323 -10.22 -5.11 -18.34
N GLY A 324 -10.93 -5.49 -19.41
CA GLY A 324 -11.70 -4.56 -20.24
C GLY A 324 -12.97 -4.11 -19.51
N SER A 325 -13.28 -2.81 -19.55
CA SER A 325 -14.51 -2.28 -18.92
C SER A 325 -15.76 -2.90 -19.55
N LEU A 326 -16.74 -3.26 -18.70
CA LEU A 326 -18.09 -3.69 -19.11
C LEU A 326 -19.02 -2.49 -19.32
#